data_AF-A0A835NKS8-F1
#
_entry.id   AF-A0A835NKS8-F1
#
_cell.length_a   1.000
_cell.length_b   1.000
_cell.length_c   1.000
_cell.angle_alpha   90.00
_cell.angle_beta   90.00
_cell.angle_gamma   90.00
#
_symmetry.space_group_name_H-M   'P 1'
#
loop_
_entity.id
_entity.type
_entity.pdbx_description
1 polymer ?
#
loop_
_entity_poly.entity_id
_entity_poly.type
_entity_poly.pdbx_seq_one_letter_code
_entity_poly.pdbx_strand_id
1 'polypeptide(L)' 'MVAKQRIRMANEKHSKNITQRGNVAKTSRTAPEEKASVGPWLLALFIFVVCGSAIFQIIQSIRMGM' A
#
# COMPACT_ATOMS: atom_id res chain seq x y z
N MET A 1 -38.08 -36.45 19.86
CA MET A 1 -36.80 -35.67 19.78
C MET A 1 -35.92 -36.17 18.63
N VAL A 2 -36.30 -35.97 17.36
CA VAL A 2 -35.52 -36.48 16.19
C VAL A 2 -35.23 -35.39 15.15
N ALA A 3 -36.15 -34.43 14.96
CA ALA A 3 -35.97 -33.34 13.99
C ALA A 3 -34.78 -32.43 14.32
N LYS A 4 -34.58 -32.07 15.60
CA LYS A 4 -33.42 -31.27 16.04
C LYS A 4 -32.07 -31.93 15.73
N GLN A 5 -31.99 -33.26 15.81
CA GLN A 5 -30.76 -34.00 15.58
C GLN A 5 -30.40 -34.05 14.09
N ARG A 6 -31.41 -34.17 13.22
CA ARG A 6 -31.23 -34.11 11.75
C ARG A 6 -30.80 -32.72 11.28
N ILE A 7 -31.38 -31.65 11.84
CA ILE A 7 -30.99 -30.27 11.53
C ILE A 7 -29.55 -29.98 12.00
N ARG A 8 -29.16 -30.46 13.20
CA ARG A 8 -27.79 -30.29 13.70
C ARG A 8 -26.77 -30.95 12.77
N MET A 9 -27.04 -32.18 12.34
CA MET A 9 -26.15 -32.91 11.43
C MET A 9 -26.07 -32.26 10.04
N ALA A 10 -27.18 -31.69 9.54
CA ALA A 10 -27.19 -30.95 8.28
C ALA A 10 -26.37 -29.65 8.38
N ASN A 11 -26.50 -28.91 9.48
CA ASN A 11 -25.71 -27.70 9.73
C ASN A 11 -24.22 -28.00 9.87
N GLU A 12 -23.86 -29.11 10.53
CA GLU A 12 -22.46 -29.56 10.64
C GLU A 12 -21.87 -29.93 9.27
N LYS A 13 -22.65 -30.58 8.39
CA LYS A 13 -22.21 -30.87 7.01
C LYS A 13 -22.07 -29.59 6.19
N HIS A 14 -23.04 -28.68 6.28
CA HIS A 14 -23.01 -27.42 5.56
C HIS A 14 -21.83 -26.54 6.04
N SER A 15 -21.59 -26.46 7.35
CA SER A 15 -20.51 -25.67 7.94
C SER A 15 -19.11 -26.12 7.51
N LYS A 16 -18.92 -27.42 7.21
CA LYS A 16 -17.63 -27.97 6.76
C LYS A 16 -17.29 -27.63 5.31
N ASN A 17 -18.29 -27.26 4.50
CA ASN A 17 -18.11 -26.91 3.08
C ASN A 17 -18.06 -25.39 2.83
N ILE A 18 -18.15 -24.56 3.89
CA ILE A 18 -18.00 -23.11 3.78
C ILE A 18 -16.51 -22.78 3.75
N THR A 19 -15.88 -22.93 2.59
CA THR A 19 -14.45 -22.63 2.35
C THR A 19 -14.12 -21.14 2.42
N GLN A 20 -15.14 -20.29 2.35
CA GLN A 20 -15.03 -18.82 2.32
C GLN A 20 -15.55 -18.18 3.62
N ARG A 21 -15.79 -18.96 4.69
CA ARG A 21 -16.33 -18.41 5.96
C ARG A 21 -15.29 -17.51 6.59
N GLY A 22 -15.53 -16.20 6.56
CA GLY A 22 -14.55 -15.21 7.04
C GLY A 22 -13.55 -14.74 5.98
N ASN A 23 -13.68 -15.16 4.71
CA ASN A 23 -13.01 -14.51 3.58
C ASN A 23 -13.78 -13.24 3.16
N VAL A 24 -14.04 -12.40 4.15
CA VAL A 24 -14.50 -11.03 3.94
C VAL A 24 -13.25 -10.19 4.04
N ALA A 25 -12.99 -9.34 3.06
CA ALA A 25 -11.85 -8.44 3.07
C ALA A 25 -11.81 -7.71 4.42
N LYS A 26 -10.91 -8.12 5.31
CA LYS A 26 -10.69 -7.44 6.58
C LYS A 26 -10.02 -6.14 6.17
N THR A 27 -10.71 -5.05 6.46
CA THR A 27 -10.27 -3.68 6.28
C THR A 27 -10.02 -3.22 4.83
N SER A 28 -10.83 -2.27 4.36
CA SER A 28 -10.49 -1.37 3.24
C SER A 28 -9.45 -0.29 3.64
N ARG A 29 -8.77 -0.47 4.79
CA ARG A 29 -7.76 0.43 5.33
C ARG A 29 -6.45 -0.30 5.55
N THR A 30 -5.85 -0.79 4.47
CA THR A 30 -4.39 -0.76 4.34
C THR A 30 -4.08 0.43 3.46
N ALA A 31 -4.31 1.62 3.98
CA ALA A 31 -3.82 2.84 3.35
C ALA A 31 -3.14 3.70 4.39
N PRO A 32 -1.91 3.37 4.80
CA PRO A 32 -0.88 4.38 4.97
C PRO A 32 -0.35 4.74 3.57
N GLU A 33 -1.24 5.15 2.67
CA GLU A 33 -0.87 5.72 1.37
C GLU A 33 -1.10 7.23 1.41
N GLU A 34 -0.61 7.85 2.49
CA GLU A 34 0.12 9.11 2.37
C GLU A 34 1.47 8.87 1.65
N LYS A 35 1.43 8.04 0.60
CA LYS A 35 2.48 8.04 -0.40
C LYS A 35 2.28 9.37 -1.07
N ALA A 36 3.23 10.28 -0.87
CA ALA A 36 3.38 11.41 -1.77
C ALA A 36 3.12 10.88 -3.20
N SER A 37 2.27 11.57 -3.96
CA SER A 37 1.86 11.17 -5.32
C SER A 37 3.05 10.96 -6.28
N VAL A 38 4.26 11.23 -5.80
CA VAL A 38 5.56 11.05 -6.42
C VAL A 38 6.37 9.99 -5.66
N GLY A 39 6.91 9.03 -6.39
CA GLY A 39 7.72 7.96 -5.79
C GLY A 39 8.99 8.51 -5.13
N PRO A 40 9.51 7.86 -4.06
CA PRO A 40 10.72 8.31 -3.35
C PRO A 40 11.92 8.54 -4.27
N TRP A 41 12.07 7.72 -5.31
CA TRP A 41 13.14 7.86 -6.30
C TRP A 41 12.99 9.11 -7.18
N LEU A 42 11.75 9.42 -7.57
CA LEU A 42 11.44 10.64 -8.34
C LEU A 42 11.67 11.89 -7.49
N LEU A 43 11.29 11.85 -6.21
CA LEU A 43 11.52 12.94 -5.27
C LEU A 43 13.02 13.19 -5.05
N ALA A 44 13.80 12.12 -4.88
CA ALA A 44 15.25 12.20 -4.72
C ALA A 44 15.92 12.77 -5.99
N LEU A 45 15.52 12.30 -7.18
CA LEU A 45 16.00 12.84 -8.45
C LEU A 45 15.62 14.31 -8.63
N PHE A 46 14.39 14.68 -8.29
CA PHE A 46 13.91 16.06 -8.38
C PHE A 46 14.74 16.99 -7.49
N ILE A 47 14.95 16.63 -6.22
CA ILE A 47 15.78 17.42 -5.29
C ILE A 47 17.23 17.49 -5.76
N PHE A 48 17.81 16.37 -6.24
CA PHE A 48 19.18 16.34 -6.73
C PHE A 48 19.38 17.24 -7.96
N VAL A 49 18.47 17.19 -8.93
CA VAL A 49 18.56 18.00 -10.15
C VAL A 49 18.36 19.49 -9.83
N VAL A 50 17.33 19.82 -9.04
CA VAL A 50 17.01 21.22 -8.71
C VAL A 50 18.08 21.85 -7.80
N CYS A 51 18.39 21.24 -6.65
CA CYS A 51 19.40 21.79 -5.74
C CYS A 51 20.82 21.62 -6.28
N GLY A 52 21.12 20.49 -6.93
CA GLY A 52 22.44 20.24 -7.50
C GLY A 52 22.79 21.22 -8.61
N SER A 53 21.86 21.53 -9.51
CA SER A 53 22.10 22.48 -10.60
C SER A 53 22.38 23.90 -10.10
N ALA A 54 21.74 24.34 -9.02
CA ALA A 54 22.03 25.63 -8.40
C ALA A 54 23.46 25.67 -7.83
N ILE A 55 23.90 24.60 -7.16
CA ILE A 55 25.28 24.49 -6.65
C ILE A 55 26.29 24.52 -7.80
N PHE A 56 26.05 23.75 -8.87
CA PHE A 56 26.92 23.76 -10.04
C PHE A 56 26.95 25.12 -10.74
N GLN A 57 25.81 25.81 -10.85
CA GLN A 57 25.76 27.18 -11.37
C GLN A 57 26.55 28.16 -10.51
N ILE A 58 26.50 28.07 -9.19
CA ILE A 58 27.28 28.93 -8.27
C ILE A 58 28.77 28.64 -8.39
N ILE A 59 29.17 27.36 -8.40
CA ILE A 59 30.57 26.99 -8.55
C ILE A 59 31.09 27.43 -9.92
N GLN A 60 30.28 27.26 -10.96
CA GLN A 60 30.61 27.74 -12.30
C GLN A 60 30.68 29.26 -12.35
N SER A 61 29.75 30.01 -11.78
CA SER A 61 29.75 31.49 -11.81
C SER A 61 30.84 32.14 -10.94
N ILE A 62 31.40 31.41 -9.97
CA ILE A 62 32.54 31.87 -9.18
C ILE A 62 33.86 31.49 -9.87
N ARG A 63 33.95 30.30 -10.49
CA ARG A 63 35.16 29.80 -11.13
C ARG A 63 35.34 30.35 -12.54
N MET A 64 34.30 30.27 -13.35
CA MET A 64 34.08 31.16 -14.48
C MET A 64 33.39 32.36 -13.87
N GLY A 65 34.17 33.25 -13.24
CA GLY A 65 33.67 34.56 -12.86
C GLY A 65 32.75 35.10 -13.95
N MET A 66 31.75 35.89 -13.59
CA MET A 66 31.11 36.75 -14.59
C MET A 66 32.13 37.28 -15.60
#